data_AF-A0AAW2TLF1-F1
#
_entry.id   AF-A0AAW2TLF1-F1
#
_cell.length_a   1.000
_cell.length_b   1.000
_cell.length_c   1.000
_cell.angle_alpha   90.00
_cell.angle_beta   90.00
_cell.angle_gamma   90.00
#
_symmetry.space_group_name_H-M   'P 1'
#
loop_
_entity.id
_entity.type
_entity.pdbx_description
1 polymer ?
#
loop_
_entity_poly.entity_id
_entity_poly.type
_entity_poly.pdbx_seq_one_letter_code
_entity_poly.pdbx_strand_id
1 'polypeptide(L)'
;MPEQKHFSGPRWPKGRLCSYGVKMFFLVEKLEDLKAGLANDTYIDVILQSLPPSYDPFIVNYNMNGLDKSIHGLINILVQYEATTDKSEPAVLVGEARGLDA
;
A
#
# COMPACT_ATOMS: atom_id res chain seq x y z
N MET A 1 -10.79 -19.04 -30.55
CA MET A 1 -10.66 -19.28 -29.10
C MET A 1 -9.53 -18.41 -28.60
N PRO A 2 -9.74 -17.46 -27.66
CA PRO A 2 -8.62 -16.67 -27.19
C PRO A 2 -7.82 -17.48 -26.16
N GLU A 3 -6.51 -17.54 -26.39
CA GLU A 3 -5.53 -18.27 -25.59
C GLU A 3 -5.43 -17.73 -24.16
N GLN A 4 -5.46 -18.63 -23.18
CA GLN A 4 -5.11 -18.32 -21.80
C GLN A 4 -3.61 -18.03 -21.72
N LYS A 5 -3.25 -16.77 -21.48
CA LYS A 5 -1.87 -16.35 -21.24
C LYS A 5 -1.47 -16.86 -19.86
N HIS A 6 -0.68 -17.92 -19.80
CA HIS A 6 -0.05 -18.38 -18.56
C HIS A 6 0.96 -17.31 -18.11
N PHE A 7 0.65 -16.55 -17.06
CA PHE A 7 1.54 -15.51 -16.56
C PHE A 7 2.67 -16.14 -15.74
N SER A 8 3.86 -16.26 -16.34
CA SER A 8 5.10 -16.64 -15.66
C SER A 8 5.76 -15.41 -15.02
N GLY A 9 5.19 -14.91 -13.92
CA GLY A 9 5.77 -13.83 -13.11
C GLY A 9 6.64 -14.34 -11.95
N PRO A 10 7.52 -13.50 -11.37
CA PRO A 10 8.37 -13.89 -10.26
C PRO A 10 7.54 -14.35 -9.06
N ARG A 11 7.85 -15.53 -8.54
CA ARG A 11 7.21 -16.10 -7.35
C ARG A 11 7.58 -15.26 -6.13
N TRP A 12 6.70 -14.36 -5.73
CA TRP A 12 6.88 -13.51 -4.56
C TRP A 12 6.98 -14.40 -3.30
N PRO A 13 8.04 -14.25 -2.48
CA PRO A 13 8.18 -15.00 -1.24
C PRO A 13 6.99 -14.67 -0.34
N LYS A 14 6.47 -15.70 0.33
CA LYS A 14 5.22 -15.69 1.09
C LYS A 14 5.10 -14.57 2.16
N GLY A 15 6.21 -13.92 2.53
CA GLY A 15 6.21 -12.74 3.41
C GLY A 15 5.85 -11.40 2.74
N ARG A 16 6.00 -11.28 1.40
CA ARG A 16 5.64 -10.05 0.65
C ARG A 16 4.16 -9.94 0.30
N LEU A 17 3.40 -11.03 0.40
CA LEU A 17 1.94 -11.01 0.23
C LEU A 17 1.18 -10.41 1.42
N CYS A 18 1.87 -10.08 2.53
CA CYS A 18 1.25 -9.49 3.71
C CYS A 18 1.04 -7.98 3.60
N SER A 19 1.76 -7.31 2.70
CA SER A 19 1.65 -5.86 2.48
C SER A 19 0.28 -5.51 1.88
N TYR A 20 -0.33 -4.41 2.31
CA TYR A 20 -1.62 -3.96 1.78
C TYR A 20 -1.49 -3.59 0.30
N GLY A 21 -0.38 -3.01 -0.15
CA GLY A 21 -0.16 -2.72 -1.57
C GLY A 21 -0.27 -3.95 -2.46
N VAL A 22 0.33 -5.08 -2.03
CA VAL A 22 0.25 -6.35 -2.77
C VAL A 22 -1.17 -6.92 -2.75
N LYS A 23 -1.90 -6.81 -1.62
CA LYS A 23 -3.31 -7.26 -1.55
C LYS A 23 -4.21 -6.45 -2.49
N MET A 24 -4.02 -5.13 -2.56
CA MET A 24 -4.79 -4.26 -3.44
C MET A 24 -4.51 -4.54 -4.92
N PHE A 25 -3.25 -4.85 -5.27
CA PHE A 25 -2.89 -5.28 -6.62
C PHE A 25 -3.70 -6.50 -7.09
N PHE A 26 -3.73 -7.58 -6.30
CA PHE A 26 -4.51 -8.77 -6.65
C PHE A 26 -6.02 -8.51 -6.72
N LEU A 27 -6.54 -7.58 -5.90
CA LEU A 27 -7.96 -7.20 -5.96
C LEU A 27 -8.28 -6.48 -7.28
N VAL A 28 -7.42 -5.55 -7.70
CA VAL A 28 -7.56 -4.82 -8.96
C VAL A 28 -7.48 -5.78 -10.15
N GLU A 29 -6.47 -6.66 -10.21
CA GLU A 29 -6.37 -7.66 -11.28
C GLU A 29 -7.64 -8.50 -11.40
N LYS A 30 -8.20 -8.93 -10.27
CA LYS A 30 -9.46 -9.69 -10.25
C LYS A 30 -10.67 -8.88 -10.73
N LEU A 31 -10.73 -7.58 -10.44
CA LEU A 31 -11.81 -6.70 -10.89
C LEU A 31 -11.71 -6.37 -12.39
N GLU A 32 -10.49 -6.23 -12.90
CA GLU A 32 -10.21 -6.10 -14.34
C GLU A 32 -10.58 -7.36 -15.11
N ASP A 33 -10.24 -8.54 -14.59
CA ASP A 33 -10.64 -9.84 -15.15
C ASP A 33 -12.17 -10.01 -15.20
N LEU A 34 -12.87 -9.49 -14.19
CA LEU A 34 -14.34 -9.47 -14.17
C LEU A 34 -14.93 -8.43 -15.14
N LYS A 35 -14.09 -7.68 -15.87
CA LYS A 35 -14.46 -6.60 -16.78
C LYS A 35 -15.44 -5.64 -16.12
N ALA A 36 -15.21 -5.32 -14.85
CA ALA A 36 -16.13 -4.53 -14.04
C ALA A 36 -16.35 -3.10 -14.59
N GLY A 37 -15.50 -2.64 -15.53
CA GLY A 37 -15.76 -1.44 -16.34
C GLY A 37 -15.77 -0.14 -15.54
N LEU A 38 -15.24 -0.15 -14.31
CA LEU A 38 -15.12 1.02 -13.45
C LEU A 38 -14.03 1.96 -13.99
N ALA A 39 -14.23 3.26 -13.77
CA ALA A 39 -13.22 4.27 -14.04
C ALA A 39 -12.05 4.13 -13.05
N ASN A 40 -10.84 4.50 -13.49
CA ASN A 40 -9.63 4.45 -12.67
C ASN A 40 -9.80 5.21 -11.35
N ASP A 41 -10.42 6.40 -11.40
CA ASP A 41 -10.69 7.22 -10.21
C ASP A 41 -11.53 6.46 -9.18
N THR A 42 -12.50 5.66 -9.63
CA THR A 42 -13.34 4.87 -8.72
C THR A 42 -12.54 3.77 -8.03
N TYR A 43 -11.64 3.09 -8.73
CA TYR A 43 -10.75 2.10 -8.10
C TYR A 43 -9.81 2.75 -7.10
N ILE A 44 -9.28 3.92 -7.42
CA ILE A 44 -8.40 4.69 -6.55
C ILE A 44 -9.14 5.08 -5.27
N ASP A 45 -10.35 5.62 -5.38
CA ASP A 45 -11.18 5.99 -4.23
C ASP A 45 -11.47 4.79 -3.33
N VAL A 46 -11.83 3.64 -3.93
CA VAL A 46 -12.08 2.40 -3.19
C VAL A 46 -10.82 1.92 -2.47
N ILE A 47 -9.64 1.96 -3.11
CA ILE A 47 -8.38 1.57 -2.48
C ILE A 47 -8.08 2.49 -1.30
N LEU A 48 -8.14 3.82 -1.48
CA LEU A 48 -7.83 4.79 -0.44
C LEU A 48 -8.77 4.67 0.77
N GLN A 49 -10.07 4.49 0.53
CA GLN A 49 -11.06 4.31 1.61
C GLN A 49 -10.93 2.97 2.34
N SER A 50 -10.32 1.97 1.70
CA SER A 50 -10.11 0.64 2.29
C SER A 50 -8.85 0.56 3.17
N LEU A 51 -8.01 1.59 3.18
CA LEU A 51 -6.80 1.61 4.00
C LEU A 51 -7.14 1.78 5.48
N PRO A 52 -6.43 1.09 6.39
CA PRO A 52 -6.56 1.34 7.83
C PRO A 52 -6.17 2.78 8.21
N PRO A 53 -6.66 3.31 9.35
CA PRO A 53 -6.29 4.65 9.83
C PRO A 53 -4.78 4.90 10.00
N SER A 54 -3.97 3.84 10.20
CA SER A 54 -2.51 3.97 10.24
C SER A 54 -1.89 4.50 8.95
N TYR A 55 -2.63 4.51 7.84
CA TYR A 55 -2.20 5.04 6.55
C TYR A 55 -2.67 6.49 6.31
N ASP A 56 -3.27 7.17 7.29
CA ASP A 56 -3.69 8.57 7.15
C ASP A 56 -2.57 9.50 6.63
N PRO A 57 -1.29 9.38 7.08
CA PRO A 57 -0.20 10.19 6.52
C PRO A 57 0.03 9.93 5.03
N PHE A 58 -0.12 8.69 4.58
CA PHE A 58 -0.03 8.32 3.17
C PHE A 58 -1.17 8.96 2.36
N ILE A 59 -2.42 8.87 2.85
CA ILE A 59 -3.60 9.40 2.17
C ILE A 59 -3.50 10.93 2.01
N VAL A 60 -3.13 11.65 3.07
CA VAL A 60 -2.93 13.10 3.03
C VAL A 60 -1.85 13.46 2.00
N ASN A 61 -0.71 12.75 2.03
CA ASN A 61 0.39 12.99 1.10
C ASN A 61 0.01 12.71 -0.36
N TYR A 62 -0.71 11.62 -0.63
CA TYR A 62 -1.18 11.27 -1.96
C TYR A 62 -2.14 12.34 -2.53
N ASN A 63 -3.11 12.77 -1.71
CA ASN A 63 -4.09 13.77 -2.11
C ASN A 63 -3.47 15.17 -2.33
N MET A 64 -2.56 15.58 -1.45
CA MET A 64 -1.96 16.92 -1.49
C MET A 64 -0.92 17.08 -2.60
N ASN A 65 -0.08 16.07 -2.82
CA ASN A 65 1.00 16.17 -3.81
C ASN A 65 0.56 15.81 -5.23
N GLY A 66 -0.71 15.42 -5.42
CA GLY A 66 -1.24 15.09 -6.75
C GLY A 66 -0.43 13.99 -7.43
N LEU A 67 -0.15 12.91 -6.69
CA LEU A 67 0.65 11.79 -7.18
C LEU A 67 -0.05 11.07 -8.34
N ASP A 68 0.69 10.15 -8.99
CA ASP A 68 0.25 9.40 -10.17
C ASP A 68 -1.17 8.85 -10.01
N LYS A 69 -2.08 9.26 -10.90
CA LYS A 69 -3.51 8.90 -10.91
C LYS A 69 -3.79 7.57 -11.62
N SER A 70 -2.76 6.78 -11.93
CA SER A 70 -2.94 5.41 -12.37
C SER A 70 -3.04 4.47 -11.16
N ILE A 71 -3.86 3.42 -11.28
CA ILE A 71 -4.04 2.42 -10.22
C ILE A 71 -2.70 1.73 -9.89
N HIS A 72 -1.92 1.40 -10.93
CA HIS A 72 -0.59 0.82 -10.76
C HIS A 72 0.40 1.78 -10.08
N GLY A 73 0.33 3.08 -10.40
CA GLY A 73 1.11 4.13 -9.73
C GLY A 73 0.81 4.21 -8.24
N LEU A 74 -0.47 4.30 -7.87
CA LEU A 74 -0.93 4.28 -6.48
C LEU A 74 -0.41 3.05 -5.73
N ILE A 75 -0.57 1.86 -6.29
CA ILE A 75 -0.12 0.60 -5.68
C ILE A 75 1.38 0.60 -5.46
N ASN A 76 2.17 1.04 -6.45
CA ASN A 76 3.62 1.07 -6.34
C ASN A 76 4.09 2.01 -5.22
N ILE A 77 3.49 3.20 -5.11
CA ILE A 77 3.80 4.16 -4.05
C ILE A 77 3.38 3.59 -2.68
N LEU A 78 2.24 2.91 -2.61
CA LEU A 78 1.78 2.26 -1.37
C LEU A 78 2.75 1.16 -0.90
N VAL A 79 3.22 0.29 -1.80
CA VAL A 79 4.25 -0.73 -1.48
C VAL A 79 5.55 -0.06 -1.02
N GLN A 80 5.95 1.04 -1.65
CA GLN A 80 7.14 1.78 -1.25
C GLN A 80 6.99 2.42 0.13
N TYR A 81 5.82 2.99 0.43
CA TYR A 81 5.49 3.55 1.74
C TYR A 81 5.60 2.47 2.83
N GLU A 82 5.01 1.31 2.62
CA GLU A 82 5.09 0.18 3.58
C GLU A 82 6.55 -0.23 3.83
N ALA A 83 7.36 -0.33 2.77
CA ALA A 83 8.77 -0.71 2.87
C ALA A 83 9.65 0.33 3.60
N THR A 84 9.23 1.60 3.65
CA THR A 84 9.93 2.66 4.40
C THR A 84 9.41 2.79 5.83
N THR A 85 8.12 2.56 6.07
CA THR A 85 7.52 2.60 7.43
C THR A 85 7.82 1.36 8.27
N ASP A 86 7.95 0.18 7.66
CA ASP A 86 8.37 -1.05 8.38
C ASP A 86 9.80 -0.96 8.96
N LYS A 87 10.56 0.09 8.62
CA LYS A 87 11.91 0.35 9.12
C LYS A 87 11.97 1.37 10.25
N SER A 88 10.86 1.95 10.67
CA SER A 88 10.85 2.78 11.89
C SER A 88 10.64 1.87 13.10
N GLU A 89 11.74 1.39 13.69
CA GLU A 89 11.71 0.93 15.08
C GLU A 89 11.08 2.03 15.95
N PRO A 90 10.30 1.68 16.98
CA PRO A 90 9.90 2.68 17.96
C PRO A 90 11.18 3.15 18.64
N ALA A 91 11.59 4.39 18.38
CA ALA A 91 12.62 5.03 19.18
C ALA A 91 12.12 5.05 20.62
N VAL A 92 12.61 4.11 21.43
CA VAL A 92 12.37 4.06 22.87
C VAL A 92 13.04 5.30 23.44
N LEU A 93 12.26 6.36 23.64
CA LEU A 93 12.66 7.51 24.44
C LEU A 93 12.78 7.04 25.89
N VAL A 94 14.00 6.65 26.30
CA VAL A 94 14.35 6.50 27.71
C VAL A 94 14.33 7.89 28.33
N GLY A 95 13.24 8.20 29.05
CA GLY A 95 13.17 9.38 29.90
C GLY A 95 14.13 9.21 31.08
N GLU A 96 15.07 10.16 31.23
CA GLU A 96 15.93 10.29 32.41
C GLU A 96 15.09 10.45 33.67
N ALA A 97 15.30 9.56 34.66
CA ALA A 97 14.94 9.84 36.04
C ALA A 97 16.12 10.54 36.70
N ARG A 98 16.02 11.88 36.83
CA ARG A 98 16.87 12.65 37.75
C ARG A 98 16.52 12.23 39.18
N GLY A 99 17.41 11.48 39.82
CA GLY A 99 17.43 11.29 41.26
C GLY A 99 18.54 12.13 41.87
N LEU A 100 18.14 13.19 42.58
CA LEU A 100 19.00 13.98 43.47
C LEU A 100 19.52 13.09 44.60
N ASP A 101 20.83 12.92 44.72
CA ASP A 101 21.46 12.57 45.99
C ASP A 101 21.85 13.88 46.72
N ALA A 102 21.28 14.02 47.91
CA ALA A 102 21.49 15.11 48.86
C ALA A 102 22.68 14.83 49.78
#